data_AF-A0A0M2SKQ1-F1
#
_entry.id   AF-A0A0M2SKQ1-F1
#
_cell.length_a   1.000
_cell.length_b   1.000
_cell.length_c   1.000
_cell.angle_alpha   90.00
_cell.angle_beta   90.00
_cell.angle_gamma   90.00
#
_symmetry.space_group_name_H-M   'P 1'
#
loop_
_entity.id
_entity.type
_entity.pdbx_description
1 polymer ?
#
loop_
_entity_poly.entity_id
_entity_poly.type
_entity_poly.pdbx_seq_one_letter_code
_entity_poly.pdbx_strand_id
1 'polypeptide(L)'
;MKVIKISPRGYCYGVVDAMVIARNAALDKSLPRPIYILGMIVHNKHVTDAFAEEGIITLDGQNRREILEKVNGGTVIFTAHGISPEVRELASQKGLVAIDATCPDVTRTHDLIKEKVQDGFQVIYIGKKGHPEPEGAIGVAPGKVHLVETTEDVDALELEHDKLIVTNQTTMSQWDVADIMSKVKEKFPDSEVHKEICMATQVRQEAVAEQANEADVLIVVGDPKSNNSNRLAQVSEEIAGTKAYRIADISELDIAWLKDAQTVAVTAGASTPTPITKEVIAFLEQYDPEDESTWTREKKVPLAKILPKVKRPAAQG
;
A
#
# COMPACT_ATOMS: atom_id res chain seq x y z
N MET A 1 29.31 -9.70 7.10
CA MET A 1 28.24 -10.18 6.19
C MET A 1 28.15 -9.27 4.96
N LYS A 2 27.89 -9.80 3.75
CA LYS A 2 27.66 -8.98 2.53
C LYS A 2 26.20 -8.51 2.54
N VAL A 3 25.95 -7.22 2.28
CA VAL A 3 24.59 -6.65 2.24
C VAL A 3 24.24 -6.15 0.83
N ILE A 4 23.23 -6.76 0.21
CA ILE A 4 22.67 -6.33 -1.08
C ILE A 4 21.51 -5.37 -0.83
N LYS A 5 21.63 -4.13 -1.32
CA LYS A 5 20.61 -3.09 -1.11
C LYS A 5 19.75 -2.95 -2.36
N ILE A 6 18.72 -3.79 -2.47
CA ILE A 6 17.83 -3.83 -3.65
C ILE A 6 17.21 -2.45 -3.88
N SER A 7 17.22 -2.01 -5.14
CA SER A 7 16.70 -0.72 -5.57
C SER A 7 15.84 -0.90 -6.83
N PRO A 8 14.70 -0.21 -6.95
CA PRO A 8 14.16 0.82 -6.04
C PRO A 8 13.55 0.24 -4.74
N ARG A 9 13.45 1.07 -3.69
CA ARG A 9 12.87 0.71 -2.39
C ARG A 9 12.30 1.92 -1.64
N GLY A 10 11.41 1.68 -0.68
CA GLY A 10 10.81 2.71 0.17
C GLY A 10 9.76 3.53 -0.57
N TYR A 11 9.51 4.77 -0.13
CA TYR A 11 8.42 5.61 -0.63
C TYR A 11 8.26 5.69 -2.16
N CYS A 12 7.02 5.55 -2.63
CA CYS A 12 6.62 5.95 -4.00
C CYS A 12 6.01 7.37 -4.01
N TYR A 13 5.79 7.93 -5.19
CA TYR A 13 5.29 9.31 -5.32
C TYR A 13 3.90 9.49 -4.68
N GLY A 14 2.94 8.60 -4.95
CA GLY A 14 1.58 8.71 -4.39
C GLY A 14 1.53 8.62 -2.86
N VAL A 15 2.46 7.86 -2.26
CA VAL A 15 2.63 7.81 -0.80
C VAL A 15 3.16 9.15 -0.27
N VAL A 16 4.18 9.73 -0.91
CA VAL A 16 4.72 11.04 -0.51
C VAL A 16 3.66 12.12 -0.65
N ASP A 17 2.95 12.15 -1.77
CA ASP A 17 1.90 13.15 -2.03
C ASP A 17 0.78 13.07 -1.00
N ALA A 18 0.30 11.87 -0.68
CA ALA A 18 -0.74 11.68 0.33
C ALA A 18 -0.30 12.17 1.72
N MET A 19 0.95 11.88 2.10
CA MET A 19 1.51 12.38 3.37
C MET A 19 1.69 13.90 3.36
N VAL A 20 2.10 14.49 2.24
CA VAL A 20 2.23 15.95 2.10
C VAL A 20 0.87 16.63 2.23
N ILE A 21 -0.17 16.09 1.58
CA ILE A 21 -1.55 16.58 1.67
C ILE A 21 -2.02 16.55 3.13
N ALA A 22 -1.90 15.41 3.81
CA ALA A 22 -2.33 15.28 5.20
C ALA A 22 -1.54 16.20 6.14
N ARG A 23 -0.23 16.36 5.92
CA ARG A 23 0.60 17.27 6.72
C ARG A 23 0.25 18.73 6.50
N ASN A 24 -0.02 19.14 5.26
CA ASN A 24 -0.49 20.49 4.96
C ASN A 24 -1.83 20.77 5.65
N ALA A 25 -2.75 19.79 5.66
CA ALA A 25 -4.00 19.91 6.41
C ALA A 25 -3.76 20.10 7.92
N ALA A 26 -2.83 19.33 8.51
CA ALA A 26 -2.46 19.52 9.92
C ALA A 26 -1.95 20.94 10.22
N LEU A 27 -1.18 21.54 9.32
CA LEU A 27 -0.59 22.87 9.47
C LEU A 27 -1.56 24.02 9.15
N ASP A 28 -2.60 23.78 8.37
CA ASP A 28 -3.57 24.79 7.98
C ASP A 28 -4.53 25.12 9.14
N LYS A 29 -4.39 26.33 9.68
CA LYS A 29 -5.20 26.83 10.79
C LYS A 29 -6.62 27.21 10.40
N SER A 30 -6.91 27.35 9.10
CA SER A 30 -8.26 27.65 8.59
C SER A 30 -9.16 26.41 8.56
N LEU A 31 -8.59 25.21 8.57
CA LEU A 31 -9.36 23.97 8.55
C LEU A 31 -10.06 23.70 9.88
N PRO A 32 -11.36 23.36 9.87
CA PRO A 32 -12.10 22.96 11.06
C PRO A 32 -11.46 21.75 11.75
N ARG A 33 -11.32 21.84 13.07
CA ARG A 33 -10.82 20.75 13.91
C ARG A 33 -12.01 19.96 14.51
N PRO A 34 -11.82 18.66 14.81
CA PRO A 34 -10.60 17.87 14.64
C PRO A 34 -10.31 17.50 13.18
N ILE A 35 -9.07 17.09 12.88
CA ILE A 35 -8.72 16.50 11.59
C ILE A 35 -8.66 14.99 11.76
N TYR A 36 -9.36 14.26 10.91
CA TYR A 36 -9.44 12.81 10.88
C TYR A 36 -8.82 12.25 9.61
N ILE A 37 -8.20 11.07 9.69
CA ILE A 37 -7.91 10.23 8.51
C ILE A 37 -8.79 8.97 8.61
N LEU A 38 -9.52 8.63 7.55
CA LEU A 38 -10.34 7.41 7.49
C LEU A 38 -9.48 6.19 7.18
N GLY A 39 -8.97 5.54 8.23
CA GLY A 39 -7.99 4.47 8.16
C GLY A 39 -6.56 5.02 8.17
N MET A 40 -5.60 4.19 7.76
CA MET A 40 -4.21 4.64 7.65
C MET A 40 -4.02 5.38 6.31
N ILE A 41 -3.47 6.59 6.35
CA ILE A 41 -3.16 7.40 5.14
C ILE A 41 -2.41 6.57 4.08
N VAL A 42 -1.48 5.74 4.57
CA VAL A 42 -0.78 4.66 3.88
C VAL A 42 -0.62 3.51 4.88
N HIS A 43 -0.55 2.26 4.44
CA HIS A 43 -0.31 1.11 5.35
C HIS A 43 1.13 1.10 5.89
N ASN A 44 1.39 1.94 6.89
CA ASN A 44 2.60 1.95 7.71
C ASN A 44 2.34 2.55 9.10
N LYS A 45 2.46 1.76 10.16
CA LYS A 45 2.18 2.19 11.53
C LYS A 45 3.05 3.38 11.96
N HIS A 46 4.33 3.43 11.59
CA HIS A 46 5.19 4.57 11.95
C HIS A 46 4.67 5.89 11.34
N VAL A 47 4.10 5.84 10.13
CA VAL A 47 3.47 7.00 9.50
C VAL A 47 2.21 7.42 10.26
N THR A 48 1.37 6.46 10.64
CA THR A 48 0.18 6.72 11.48
C THR A 48 0.56 7.36 12.82
N ASP A 49 1.55 6.79 13.52
CA ASP A 49 2.03 7.31 14.81
C ASP A 49 2.61 8.72 14.65
N ALA A 50 3.35 8.99 13.57
CA ALA A 50 3.89 10.32 13.31
C ALA A 50 2.82 11.37 12.99
N PHE A 51 1.70 11.00 12.37
CA PHE A 51 0.57 11.91 12.17
C PHE A 51 -0.24 12.16 13.44
N ALA A 52 -0.28 11.20 14.36
CA ALA A 52 -0.88 11.41 15.68
C ALA A 52 -0.15 12.51 16.47
N GLU A 53 1.19 12.56 16.38
CA GLU A 53 2.01 13.64 16.95
C GLU A 53 1.75 15.02 16.30
N GLU A 54 1.33 15.04 15.04
CA GLU A 54 0.90 16.26 14.34
C GLU A 54 -0.58 16.61 14.63
N GLY A 55 -1.22 15.90 15.57
CA GLY A 55 -2.59 16.15 16.02
C GLY A 55 -3.69 15.64 15.10
N ILE A 56 -3.37 14.74 14.16
CA ILE A 56 -4.36 14.10 13.29
C ILE A 56 -4.87 12.80 13.93
N ILE A 57 -6.19 12.62 13.96
CA ILE A 57 -6.83 11.44 14.54
C ILE A 57 -7.03 10.39 13.43
N THR A 58 -6.32 9.28 13.51
CA THR A 58 -6.57 8.12 12.64
C THR A 58 -7.77 7.33 13.16
N LEU A 59 -8.76 7.10 12.30
CA LEU A 59 -9.94 6.30 12.63
C LEU A 59 -9.84 4.92 11.96
N ASP A 60 -9.78 3.85 12.75
CA ASP A 60 -9.75 2.46 12.24
C ASP A 60 -11.13 1.81 12.32
N GLY A 61 -11.36 0.78 11.50
CA GLY A 61 -12.64 0.05 11.44
C GLY A 61 -12.74 -0.87 10.24
N GLN A 62 -13.85 -1.60 10.14
CA GLN A 62 -14.05 -2.61 9.09
C GLN A 62 -14.40 -2.01 7.73
N ASN A 63 -15.15 -0.91 7.71
CA ASN A 63 -15.57 -0.22 6.48
C ASN A 63 -15.51 1.30 6.68
N ARG A 64 -15.07 2.02 5.64
CA ARG A 64 -14.88 3.48 5.64
C ARG A 64 -16.17 4.26 5.93
N ARG A 65 -17.31 3.77 5.47
CA ARG A 65 -18.61 4.40 5.70
C ARG A 65 -18.97 4.41 7.19
N GLU A 66 -18.92 3.25 7.85
CA GLU A 66 -19.23 3.12 9.28
C GLU A 66 -18.27 3.94 10.16
N ILE A 67 -17.01 4.04 9.75
CA ILE A 67 -16.03 4.89 10.42
C ILE A 67 -16.46 6.37 10.30
N LEU A 68 -16.86 6.81 9.12
CA LEU A 68 -17.27 8.19 8.86
C LEU A 68 -18.58 8.56 9.56
N GLU A 69 -19.52 7.64 9.74
CA GLU A 69 -20.78 7.88 10.46
C GLU A 69 -20.55 8.40 11.89
N LYS A 70 -19.44 8.01 12.53
CA LYS A 70 -19.04 8.43 13.88
C LYS A 70 -18.46 9.84 13.93
N VAL A 71 -18.22 10.49 12.79
CA VAL A 71 -17.64 11.83 12.70
C VAL A 71 -18.75 12.88 12.64
N ASN A 72 -18.79 13.79 13.63
CA ASN A 72 -19.87 14.78 13.78
C ASN A 72 -19.53 16.18 13.29
N GLY A 73 -18.26 16.44 12.92
CA GLY A 73 -17.78 17.73 12.48
C GLY A 73 -16.27 17.71 12.24
N GLY A 74 -15.73 18.78 11.68
CA GLY A 74 -14.28 18.91 11.44
C GLY A 74 -13.89 18.60 9.99
N THR A 75 -12.64 18.16 9.83
CA THR A 75 -12.03 17.85 8.54
C THR A 75 -11.76 16.35 8.45
N VAL A 76 -12.06 15.73 7.31
CA VAL A 76 -11.76 14.32 7.03
C VAL A 76 -10.84 14.19 5.83
N ILE A 77 -9.82 13.34 5.95
CA ILE A 77 -8.87 13.02 4.90
C ILE A 77 -9.12 11.60 4.40
N PHE A 78 -9.34 11.46 3.09
CA PHE A 78 -9.41 10.18 2.40
C PHE A 78 -8.00 9.69 2.06
N THR A 79 -7.75 8.39 2.22
CA THR A 79 -6.40 7.79 2.16
C THR A 79 -5.89 7.64 0.72
N ALA A 80 -4.58 7.38 0.57
CA ALA A 80 -3.96 7.11 -0.73
C ALA A 80 -4.61 5.96 -1.52
N HIS A 81 -5.24 5.01 -0.82
CA HIS A 81 -5.87 3.83 -1.38
C HIS A 81 -7.21 4.09 -2.06
N GLY A 82 -7.71 5.34 -2.06
CA GLY A 82 -9.03 5.65 -2.59
C GLY A 82 -10.15 5.53 -1.56
N ILE A 83 -11.33 5.95 -2.01
CA ILE A 83 -12.57 6.00 -1.23
C ILE A 83 -13.75 5.86 -2.21
N SER A 84 -14.84 5.22 -1.77
CA SER A 84 -16.04 5.08 -2.59
C SER A 84 -16.76 6.44 -2.77
N PRO A 85 -17.48 6.65 -3.88
CA PRO A 85 -18.34 7.81 -4.08
C PRO A 85 -19.36 8.02 -2.94
N GLU A 86 -19.93 6.94 -2.41
CA GLU A 86 -20.89 6.98 -1.30
C GLU A 86 -20.31 7.63 -0.04
N VAL A 87 -19.06 7.31 0.31
CA VAL A 87 -18.42 7.90 1.50
C VAL A 87 -18.11 9.38 1.29
N ARG A 88 -17.81 9.81 0.05
CA ARG A 88 -17.66 11.24 -0.29
C ARG A 88 -18.98 11.99 -0.11
N GLU A 89 -20.06 11.40 -0.59
CA GLU A 89 -21.40 11.99 -0.46
C GLU A 89 -21.80 12.09 1.02
N LEU A 90 -21.57 11.04 1.82
CA LEU A 90 -21.81 11.06 3.25
C LEU A 90 -21.02 12.16 3.97
N ALA A 91 -19.75 12.38 3.61
CA ALA A 91 -18.94 13.46 4.18
C ALA A 91 -19.55 14.84 3.88
N SER A 92 -20.01 15.04 2.64
CA SER A 92 -20.68 16.27 2.20
C SER A 92 -22.01 16.48 2.93
N GLN A 93 -22.85 15.45 3.03
CA GLN A 93 -24.13 15.51 3.75
C GLN A 93 -23.95 15.83 5.23
N LYS A 94 -22.85 15.36 5.84
CA LYS A 94 -22.47 15.69 7.23
C LYS A 94 -21.84 17.08 7.39
N GLY A 95 -21.65 17.85 6.32
CA GLY A 95 -21.03 19.17 6.37
C GLY A 95 -19.55 19.15 6.77
N LEU A 96 -18.86 18.03 6.54
CA LEU A 96 -17.43 17.89 6.83
C LEU A 96 -16.60 18.55 5.72
N VAL A 97 -15.47 19.14 6.09
CA VAL A 97 -14.46 19.50 5.09
C VAL A 97 -13.74 18.22 4.66
N ALA A 98 -13.88 17.82 3.40
CA ALA A 98 -13.26 16.62 2.87
C ALA A 98 -11.99 16.97 2.08
N ILE A 99 -10.88 16.33 2.41
CA ILE A 99 -9.61 16.42 1.71
C ILE A 99 -9.29 15.05 1.12
N ASP A 100 -9.02 15.01 -0.17
CA ASP A 100 -8.76 13.77 -0.87
C ASP A 100 -7.27 13.59 -1.13
N ALA A 101 -6.68 12.56 -0.50
CA ALA A 101 -5.29 12.20 -0.69
C ALA A 101 -5.12 10.93 -1.57
N THR A 102 -6.16 10.53 -2.31
CA THR A 102 -6.14 9.36 -3.21
C THR A 102 -4.99 9.48 -4.21
N CYS A 103 -4.23 8.40 -4.38
CA CYS A 103 -3.16 8.32 -5.37
C CYS A 103 -3.73 8.47 -6.79
N PRO A 104 -3.11 9.28 -7.68
CA PRO A 104 -3.57 9.42 -9.06
C PRO A 104 -3.68 8.11 -9.85
N ASP A 105 -2.81 7.12 -9.58
CA ASP A 105 -2.93 5.80 -10.21
C ASP A 105 -4.20 5.04 -9.75
N VAL A 106 -4.62 5.20 -8.49
CA VAL A 106 -5.88 4.62 -8.00
C VAL A 106 -7.08 5.35 -8.60
N THR A 107 -7.01 6.67 -8.71
CA THR A 107 -8.05 7.46 -9.38
C THR A 107 -8.23 7.03 -10.83
N ARG A 108 -7.14 6.75 -11.57
CA ARG A 108 -7.20 6.22 -12.94
C ARG A 108 -7.98 4.92 -13.02
N THR A 109 -7.74 3.99 -12.09
CA THR A 109 -8.50 2.74 -12.00
C THR A 109 -9.99 2.99 -11.70
N HIS A 110 -10.32 3.93 -10.80
CA HIS A 110 -11.73 4.30 -10.55
C HIS A 110 -12.39 4.91 -11.80
N ASP A 111 -11.68 5.76 -12.53
CA ASP A 111 -12.18 6.38 -13.77
C ASP A 111 -12.42 5.33 -14.86
N LEU A 112 -11.50 4.37 -15.04
CA LEU A 112 -11.66 3.23 -15.94
C LEU A 112 -12.93 2.41 -15.60
N ILE A 113 -13.12 2.09 -14.32
CA ILE A 113 -14.31 1.35 -13.87
C ILE A 113 -15.57 2.12 -14.22
N LYS A 114 -15.59 3.43 -13.93
CA LYS A 114 -16.75 4.29 -14.20
C LYS A 114 -17.06 4.37 -15.69
N GLU A 115 -16.06 4.59 -16.53
CA GLU A 115 -16.19 4.66 -18.00
C GLU A 115 -16.75 3.34 -18.55
N LYS A 116 -16.13 2.21 -18.21
CA LYS A 116 -16.55 0.89 -18.72
C LYS A 116 -17.95 0.52 -18.28
N VAL A 117 -18.32 0.83 -17.04
CA VAL A 117 -19.69 0.60 -16.55
C VAL A 117 -20.71 1.46 -17.29
N GLN A 118 -20.36 2.69 -17.69
CA GLN A 118 -21.21 3.55 -18.52
C GLN A 118 -21.40 2.97 -19.93
N ASP A 119 -20.37 2.33 -20.49
CA ASP A 119 -20.42 1.61 -21.77
C ASP A 119 -21.14 0.25 -21.70
N GLY A 120 -21.67 -0.07 -20.52
CA GLY A 120 -22.46 -1.26 -20.25
C GLY A 120 -21.64 -2.48 -19.86
N PHE A 121 -20.36 -2.35 -19.49
CA PHE A 121 -19.57 -3.48 -19.00
C PHE A 121 -19.89 -3.84 -17.53
N GLN A 122 -19.64 -5.09 -17.17
CA GLN A 122 -19.34 -5.47 -15.78
C GLN A 122 -17.84 -5.68 -15.61
N VAL A 123 -17.34 -5.47 -14.39
CA VAL A 123 -15.91 -5.47 -14.06
C VAL A 123 -15.59 -6.68 -13.19
N ILE A 124 -14.66 -7.50 -13.62
CA ILE A 124 -13.96 -8.47 -12.78
C ILE A 124 -12.72 -7.76 -12.23
N TYR A 125 -12.67 -7.56 -10.92
CA TYR A 125 -11.61 -6.80 -10.26
C TYR A 125 -10.73 -7.73 -9.45
N ILE A 126 -9.47 -7.88 -9.85
CA ILE A 126 -8.48 -8.71 -9.17
C ILE A 126 -7.87 -7.93 -8.01
N GLY A 127 -8.12 -8.31 -6.76
CA GLY A 127 -7.62 -7.56 -5.61
C GLY A 127 -7.75 -8.30 -4.28
N LYS A 128 -7.09 -7.76 -3.26
CA LYS A 128 -7.06 -8.36 -1.92
C LYS A 128 -8.39 -8.14 -1.18
N LYS A 129 -9.09 -9.20 -0.78
CA LYS A 129 -10.31 -9.12 0.04
C LYS A 129 -10.02 -8.38 1.36
N GLY A 130 -10.92 -7.48 1.74
CA GLY A 130 -10.78 -6.63 2.93
C GLY A 130 -9.76 -5.49 2.81
N HIS A 131 -9.14 -5.28 1.65
CA HIS A 131 -8.24 -4.15 1.43
C HIS A 131 -9.02 -2.87 1.04
N PRO A 132 -8.61 -1.69 1.54
CA PRO A 132 -9.14 -0.38 1.16
C PRO A 132 -9.41 -0.07 -0.30
N GLU A 133 -8.46 -0.43 -1.15
CA GLU A 133 -8.47 -0.06 -2.56
C GLU A 133 -9.54 -0.86 -3.34
N PRO A 134 -9.64 -2.20 -3.18
CA PRO A 134 -10.81 -2.95 -3.64
C PRO A 134 -12.15 -2.44 -3.07
N GLU A 135 -12.23 -2.06 -1.80
CA GLU A 135 -13.45 -1.45 -1.21
C GLU A 135 -13.86 -0.18 -1.98
N GLY A 136 -12.89 0.69 -2.27
CA GLY A 136 -13.09 1.89 -3.08
C GLY A 136 -13.56 1.58 -4.50
N ALA A 137 -12.88 0.64 -5.17
CA ALA A 137 -13.18 0.21 -6.54
C ALA A 137 -14.60 -0.39 -6.67
N ILE A 138 -14.99 -1.28 -5.75
CA ILE A 138 -16.35 -1.84 -5.69
C ILE A 138 -17.37 -0.73 -5.51
N GLY A 139 -17.07 0.24 -4.65
CA GLY A 139 -17.93 1.37 -4.38
C GLY A 139 -18.16 2.31 -5.57
N VAL A 140 -17.29 2.30 -6.60
CA VAL A 140 -17.48 3.11 -7.82
C VAL A 140 -18.75 2.69 -8.57
N ALA A 141 -19.02 1.38 -8.64
CA ALA A 141 -20.20 0.83 -9.29
C ALA A 141 -20.71 -0.43 -8.56
N PRO A 142 -21.40 -0.26 -7.41
CA PRO A 142 -21.89 -1.38 -6.62
C PRO A 142 -22.77 -2.33 -7.44
N GLY A 143 -22.54 -3.64 -7.29
CA GLY A 143 -23.25 -4.68 -8.03
C GLY A 143 -22.77 -4.91 -9.46
N LYS A 144 -21.84 -4.09 -9.99
CA LYS A 144 -21.22 -4.28 -11.31
C LYS A 144 -19.73 -4.58 -11.25
N VAL A 145 -19.13 -4.49 -10.07
CA VAL A 145 -17.71 -4.80 -9.81
C VAL A 145 -17.63 -6.06 -8.96
N HIS A 146 -17.04 -7.12 -9.51
CA HIS A 146 -16.93 -8.45 -8.91
C HIS A 146 -15.49 -8.70 -8.47
N LEU A 147 -15.26 -8.77 -7.17
CA LEU A 147 -13.94 -8.96 -6.60
C LEU A 147 -13.52 -10.43 -6.67
N VAL A 148 -12.34 -10.68 -7.24
CA VAL A 148 -11.66 -11.98 -7.18
C VAL A 148 -10.25 -11.80 -6.62
N GLU A 149 -9.78 -12.76 -5.84
CA GLU A 149 -8.41 -12.76 -5.31
C GLU A 149 -7.58 -13.93 -5.87
N THR A 150 -8.23 -15.05 -6.22
CA THR A 150 -7.56 -16.27 -6.71
C THR A 150 -8.20 -16.83 -7.97
N THR A 151 -7.56 -17.84 -8.57
CA THR A 151 -8.12 -18.60 -9.70
C THR A 151 -9.41 -19.32 -9.35
N GLU A 152 -9.54 -19.79 -8.11
CA GLU A 152 -10.75 -20.47 -7.61
C GLU A 152 -11.92 -19.50 -7.49
N ASP A 153 -11.66 -18.23 -7.11
CA ASP A 153 -12.69 -17.19 -7.13
C ASP A 153 -13.22 -16.98 -8.55
N VAL A 154 -12.34 -17.01 -9.57
CA VAL A 154 -12.74 -16.92 -10.98
C VAL A 154 -13.59 -18.13 -11.39
N ASP A 155 -13.21 -19.34 -10.98
CA ASP A 155 -14.00 -20.55 -11.23
C ASP A 155 -15.39 -20.49 -10.60
N ALA A 156 -15.54 -19.81 -9.46
CA ALA A 156 -16.81 -19.62 -8.79
C ALA A 156 -17.69 -18.47 -9.37
N LEU A 157 -17.15 -17.62 -10.25
CA LEU A 157 -17.93 -16.52 -10.84
C LEU A 157 -19.05 -17.03 -11.76
N GLU A 158 -20.29 -16.68 -11.47
CA GLU A 158 -21.45 -16.91 -12.35
C GLU A 158 -21.88 -15.57 -12.95
N LEU A 159 -21.35 -15.24 -14.13
CA LEU A 159 -21.64 -13.98 -14.83
C LEU A 159 -22.18 -14.29 -16.23
N GLU A 160 -23.45 -13.99 -16.46
CA GLU A 160 -24.07 -14.00 -17.79
C GLU A 160 -24.11 -12.56 -18.31
N HIS A 161 -23.02 -12.11 -18.92
CA HIS A 161 -22.90 -10.74 -19.44
C HIS A 161 -22.01 -10.65 -20.67
N ASP A 162 -22.50 -10.02 -21.74
CA ASP A 162 -21.80 -9.96 -23.03
C ASP A 162 -20.56 -9.06 -23.01
N LYS A 163 -20.54 -8.07 -22.12
CA LYS A 163 -19.43 -7.10 -21.98
C LYS A 163 -18.76 -7.23 -20.63
N LEU A 164 -17.56 -7.78 -20.61
CA LEU A 164 -16.75 -7.95 -19.41
C LEU A 164 -15.39 -7.28 -19.57
N ILE A 165 -14.92 -6.63 -18.52
CA ILE A 165 -13.54 -6.17 -18.39
C ILE A 165 -12.93 -6.79 -17.15
N VAL A 166 -11.67 -7.24 -17.25
CA VAL A 166 -10.86 -7.60 -16.10
C VAL A 166 -9.77 -6.56 -15.86
N THR A 167 -9.71 -6.09 -14.62
CA THR A 167 -8.67 -5.17 -14.14
C THR A 167 -8.24 -5.56 -12.73
N ASN A 168 -7.32 -4.81 -12.11
CA ASN A 168 -6.70 -5.22 -10.86
C ASN A 168 -6.38 -4.05 -9.93
N GLN A 169 -6.08 -4.40 -8.68
CA GLN A 169 -5.54 -3.52 -7.66
C GLN A 169 -4.06 -3.17 -7.95
N THR A 170 -3.67 -1.91 -7.75
CA THR A 170 -2.37 -1.33 -8.14
C THR A 170 -1.14 -1.99 -7.48
N THR A 171 -1.34 -2.70 -6.38
CA THR A 171 -0.26 -3.29 -5.56
C THR A 171 -0.18 -4.82 -5.62
N MET A 172 -0.91 -5.46 -6.54
CA MET A 172 -0.87 -6.93 -6.71
C MET A 172 0.48 -7.42 -7.29
N SER A 173 0.77 -8.70 -7.09
CA SER A 173 1.86 -9.40 -7.78
C SER A 173 1.55 -9.43 -9.29
N GLN A 174 2.53 -9.05 -10.12
CA GLN A 174 2.35 -9.06 -11.57
C GLN A 174 2.20 -10.47 -12.15
N TRP A 175 2.81 -11.46 -11.50
CA TRP A 175 2.69 -12.87 -11.89
C TRP A 175 1.30 -13.40 -11.52
N ASP A 176 0.85 -13.21 -10.27
CA ASP A 176 -0.49 -13.63 -9.81
C ASP A 176 -1.58 -12.98 -10.67
N VAL A 177 -1.46 -11.69 -10.99
CA VAL A 177 -2.42 -11.01 -11.87
C VAL A 177 -2.42 -11.60 -13.27
N ALA A 178 -1.25 -11.95 -13.83
CA ALA A 178 -1.18 -12.57 -15.15
C ALA A 178 -1.87 -13.94 -15.16
N ASP A 179 -1.68 -14.76 -14.12
CA ASP A 179 -2.30 -16.08 -13.99
C ASP A 179 -3.82 -15.97 -13.84
N ILE A 180 -4.29 -15.08 -12.96
CA ILE A 180 -5.73 -14.85 -12.74
C ILE A 180 -6.38 -14.25 -14.00
N MET A 181 -5.73 -13.29 -14.68
CA MET A 181 -6.24 -12.75 -15.95
C MET A 181 -6.32 -13.82 -17.04
N SER A 182 -5.35 -14.74 -17.10
CA SER A 182 -5.38 -15.86 -18.05
C SER A 182 -6.58 -16.77 -17.76
N LYS A 183 -6.80 -17.11 -16.49
CA LYS A 183 -7.97 -17.89 -16.05
C LYS A 183 -9.29 -17.19 -16.36
N VAL A 184 -9.36 -15.87 -16.19
CA VAL A 184 -10.54 -15.07 -16.59
C VAL A 184 -10.75 -15.16 -18.10
N LYS A 185 -9.70 -15.06 -18.92
CA LYS A 185 -9.81 -15.19 -20.38
C LYS A 185 -10.20 -16.58 -20.85
N GLU A 186 -9.80 -17.63 -20.14
CA GLU A 186 -10.26 -18.99 -20.43
C GLU A 186 -11.77 -19.13 -20.19
N LYS A 187 -12.27 -18.59 -19.08
CA LYS A 187 -13.68 -18.69 -18.69
C LYS A 187 -14.59 -17.70 -19.43
N PHE A 188 -14.09 -16.51 -19.71
CA PHE A 188 -14.78 -15.41 -20.38
C PHE A 188 -13.95 -14.92 -21.59
N PRO A 189 -13.94 -15.66 -22.72
CA PRO A 189 -13.05 -15.40 -23.86
C PRO A 189 -13.13 -13.99 -24.45
N ASP A 190 -14.31 -13.36 -24.39
CA ASP A 190 -14.52 -12.02 -24.94
C ASP A 190 -14.19 -10.88 -23.96
N SER A 191 -13.72 -11.19 -22.74
CA SER A 191 -13.40 -10.14 -21.77
C SER A 191 -12.22 -9.26 -22.21
N GLU A 192 -12.36 -7.95 -22.01
CA GLU A 192 -11.26 -6.98 -22.19
C GLU A 192 -10.31 -7.04 -21.00
N VAL A 193 -9.00 -6.86 -21.24
CA VAL A 193 -7.96 -6.93 -20.19
C VAL A 193 -7.30 -5.58 -20.04
N HIS A 194 -7.30 -5.05 -18.83
CA HIS A 194 -6.61 -3.82 -18.47
C HIS A 194 -5.74 -4.05 -17.24
N LYS A 195 -4.43 -3.81 -17.35
CA LYS A 195 -3.49 -3.97 -16.23
C LYS A 195 -3.27 -2.63 -15.55
N GLU A 196 -3.66 -2.53 -14.29
CA GLU A 196 -3.57 -1.32 -13.47
C GLU A 196 -2.51 -1.44 -12.35
N ILE A 197 -1.66 -2.48 -12.36
CA ILE A 197 -0.50 -2.51 -11.44
C ILE A 197 0.33 -1.26 -11.70
N CYS A 198 0.57 -0.44 -10.67
CA CYS A 198 1.28 0.82 -10.88
C CYS A 198 2.78 0.57 -11.09
N MET A 199 3.43 1.49 -11.80
CA MET A 199 4.87 1.37 -12.10
C MET A 199 5.73 1.18 -10.85
N ALA A 200 5.40 1.86 -9.74
CA ALA A 200 6.15 1.74 -8.49
C ALA A 200 6.14 0.32 -7.90
N THR A 201 5.04 -0.42 -8.09
CA THR A 201 4.90 -1.82 -7.69
C THR A 201 5.72 -2.71 -8.64
N GLN A 202 5.54 -2.55 -9.96
CA GLN A 202 6.21 -3.38 -10.98
C GLN A 202 7.73 -3.36 -10.82
N VAL A 203 8.33 -2.16 -10.82
CA VAL A 203 9.80 -2.03 -10.76
C VAL A 203 10.41 -2.55 -9.45
N ARG A 204 9.65 -2.56 -8.34
CA ARG A 204 10.12 -3.13 -7.07
C ARG A 204 10.06 -4.65 -7.08
N GLN A 205 9.01 -5.20 -7.67
CA GLN A 205 8.87 -6.65 -7.83
C GLN A 205 9.93 -7.20 -8.77
N GLU A 206 10.17 -6.54 -9.92
CA GLU A 206 11.26 -6.87 -10.85
C GLU A 206 12.62 -6.80 -10.15
N ALA A 207 12.89 -5.72 -9.42
CA ALA A 207 14.14 -5.59 -8.68
C ALA A 207 14.36 -6.72 -7.64
N VAL A 208 13.29 -7.17 -6.97
CA VAL A 208 13.39 -8.33 -6.07
C VAL A 208 13.62 -9.62 -6.84
N ALA A 209 12.84 -9.87 -7.90
CA ALA A 209 12.96 -11.08 -8.72
C ALA A 209 14.36 -11.24 -9.32
N GLU A 210 15.00 -10.14 -9.73
CA GLU A 210 16.31 -10.15 -10.38
C GLU A 210 17.49 -10.16 -9.40
N GLN A 211 17.38 -9.50 -8.24
CA GLN A 211 18.53 -9.24 -7.36
C GLN A 211 18.53 -10.08 -6.09
N ALA A 212 17.39 -10.64 -5.67
CA ALA A 212 17.32 -11.39 -4.41
C ALA A 212 18.02 -12.76 -4.50
N ASN A 213 18.07 -13.37 -5.69
CA ASN A 213 18.69 -14.68 -5.95
C ASN A 213 20.21 -14.73 -5.67
N GLU A 214 20.87 -13.58 -5.47
CA GLU A 214 22.27 -13.48 -5.06
C GLU A 214 22.46 -13.55 -3.53
N ALA A 215 21.38 -13.61 -2.75
CA ALA A 215 21.40 -13.62 -1.29
C ALA A 215 20.89 -14.94 -0.71
N ASP A 216 21.34 -15.25 0.51
CA ASP A 216 20.85 -16.41 1.27
C ASP A 216 19.47 -16.12 1.88
N VAL A 217 19.21 -14.85 2.21
CA VAL A 217 17.96 -14.38 2.78
C VAL A 217 17.67 -12.94 2.37
N LEU A 218 16.39 -12.63 2.14
CA LEU A 218 15.88 -11.28 1.91
C LEU A 218 15.13 -10.76 3.13
N ILE A 219 15.48 -9.54 3.57
CA ILE A 219 14.71 -8.78 4.54
C ILE A 219 13.88 -7.71 3.80
N VAL A 220 12.55 -7.79 3.92
CA VAL A 220 11.62 -6.80 3.37
C VAL A 220 11.13 -5.89 4.48
N VAL A 221 11.52 -4.62 4.45
CA VAL A 221 11.07 -3.66 5.46
C VAL A 221 9.72 -3.06 5.07
N GLY A 222 8.67 -3.31 5.85
CA GLY A 222 7.34 -2.77 5.64
C GLY A 222 6.30 -3.37 6.56
N ASP A 223 5.19 -2.65 6.73
CA ASP A 223 4.10 -3.00 7.66
C ASP A 223 3.34 -4.26 7.21
N PRO A 224 2.87 -5.12 8.13
CA PRO A 224 2.10 -6.31 7.77
C PRO A 224 0.79 -6.02 7.02
N LYS A 225 0.17 -4.84 7.21
CA LYS A 225 -1.04 -4.42 6.45
C LYS A 225 -0.71 -3.99 5.02
N SER A 226 0.56 -3.78 4.67
CA SER A 226 0.98 -3.30 3.34
C SER A 226 0.98 -4.43 2.31
N ASN A 227 -0.01 -4.48 1.42
CA ASN A 227 -0.09 -5.48 0.36
C ASN A 227 1.19 -5.50 -0.50
N ASN A 228 1.67 -4.32 -0.93
CA ASN A 228 2.93 -4.21 -1.66
C ASN A 228 4.10 -4.85 -0.90
N SER A 229 4.26 -4.60 0.40
CA SER A 229 5.37 -5.19 1.18
C SER A 229 5.26 -6.71 1.25
N ASN A 230 4.06 -7.23 1.45
CA ASN A 230 3.81 -8.67 1.46
C ASN A 230 4.10 -9.31 0.10
N ARG A 231 3.71 -8.67 -1.01
CA ARG A 231 4.01 -9.16 -2.35
C ARG A 231 5.52 -9.20 -2.64
N LEU A 232 6.32 -8.27 -2.11
CA LEU A 232 7.78 -8.34 -2.29
C LEU A 232 8.40 -9.57 -1.59
N ALA A 233 7.91 -9.93 -0.40
CA ALA A 233 8.37 -11.15 0.28
C ALA A 233 7.96 -12.41 -0.50
N GLN A 234 6.72 -12.46 -0.97
CA GLN A 234 6.22 -13.56 -1.81
C GLN A 234 7.03 -13.70 -3.10
N VAL A 235 7.26 -12.60 -3.84
CA VAL A 235 8.02 -12.61 -5.09
C VAL A 235 9.45 -13.12 -4.89
N SER A 236 10.08 -12.80 -3.76
CA SER A 236 11.39 -13.35 -3.42
C SER A 236 11.35 -14.88 -3.31
N GLU A 237 10.35 -15.43 -2.61
CA GLU A 237 10.26 -16.87 -2.39
C GLU A 237 9.83 -17.63 -3.67
N GLU A 238 8.84 -17.11 -4.39
CA GLU A 238 8.21 -17.79 -5.52
C GLU A 238 8.97 -17.58 -6.84
N ILE A 239 9.56 -16.39 -7.05
CA ILE A 239 10.21 -16.03 -8.32
C ILE A 239 11.73 -16.03 -8.21
N ALA A 240 12.28 -15.39 -7.18
CA ALA A 240 13.74 -15.35 -6.98
C ALA A 240 14.30 -16.62 -6.32
N GLY A 241 13.44 -17.47 -5.74
CA GLY A 241 13.84 -18.68 -5.00
C GLY A 241 14.60 -18.39 -3.70
N THR A 242 14.48 -17.18 -3.15
CA THR A 242 15.22 -16.72 -1.96
C THR A 242 14.27 -16.55 -0.79
N LYS A 243 14.62 -17.17 0.35
CA LYS A 243 13.82 -17.06 1.59
C LYS A 243 13.68 -15.60 2.00
N ALA A 244 12.46 -15.18 2.34
CA ALA A 244 12.20 -13.79 2.71
C ALA A 244 11.48 -13.64 4.05
N TYR A 245 11.82 -12.57 4.76
CA TYR A 245 11.14 -12.18 6.00
C TYR A 245 10.72 -10.71 5.93
N ARG A 246 9.44 -10.45 6.16
CA ARG A 246 8.91 -9.08 6.28
C ARG A 246 8.98 -8.63 7.73
N ILE A 247 9.62 -7.49 7.96
CA ILE A 247 9.71 -6.83 9.26
C ILE A 247 9.17 -5.41 9.17
N ALA A 248 8.43 -4.94 10.18
CA ALA A 248 7.96 -3.56 10.23
C ALA A 248 9.12 -2.60 10.52
N ASP A 249 10.03 -3.01 11.41
CA ASP A 249 11.25 -2.31 11.80
C ASP A 249 12.27 -3.31 12.39
N ILE A 250 13.42 -2.78 12.83
CA ILE A 250 14.55 -3.60 13.30
C ILE A 250 14.22 -4.51 14.50
N SER A 251 13.20 -4.19 15.30
CA SER A 251 12.85 -5.01 16.46
C SER A 251 12.22 -6.35 16.10
N GLU A 252 11.63 -6.47 14.90
CA GLU A 252 11.01 -7.71 14.42
C GLU A 252 12.02 -8.65 13.76
N LEU A 253 13.26 -8.21 13.52
CA LEU A 253 14.29 -9.04 12.92
C LEU A 253 14.73 -10.14 13.88
N ASP A 254 14.65 -11.41 13.49
CA ASP A 254 15.21 -12.52 14.25
C ASP A 254 16.67 -12.78 13.84
N ILE A 255 17.57 -12.83 14.83
CA ILE A 255 19.00 -13.13 14.61
C ILE A 255 19.17 -14.53 14.02
N ALA A 256 18.29 -15.47 14.35
CA ALA A 256 18.35 -16.83 13.80
C ALA A 256 18.27 -16.87 12.27
N TRP A 257 17.62 -15.88 11.64
CA TRP A 257 17.55 -15.78 10.17
C TRP A 257 18.89 -15.40 9.53
N LEU A 258 19.83 -14.88 10.31
CA LEU A 258 21.10 -14.32 9.83
C LEU A 258 22.32 -15.22 10.11
N LYS A 259 22.23 -16.12 11.09
CA LYS A 259 23.39 -16.87 11.62
C LYS A 259 24.20 -17.60 10.55
N ASP A 260 23.51 -18.24 9.62
CA ASP A 260 24.16 -19.04 8.57
C ASP A 260 24.26 -18.30 7.23
N ALA A 261 23.76 -17.05 7.15
CA ALA A 261 23.76 -16.27 5.92
C ALA A 261 25.10 -15.55 5.72
N GLN A 262 25.70 -15.72 4.54
CA GLN A 262 26.89 -14.97 4.12
C GLN A 262 26.49 -13.65 3.45
N THR A 263 25.41 -13.69 2.68
CA THR A 263 24.85 -12.56 1.93
C THR A 263 23.39 -12.35 2.29
N VAL A 264 23.05 -11.13 2.71
CA VAL A 264 21.68 -10.73 3.01
C VAL A 264 21.25 -9.63 2.06
N ALA A 265 20.10 -9.81 1.42
CA ALA A 265 19.45 -8.75 0.67
C ALA A 265 18.49 -7.98 1.56
N VAL A 266 18.30 -6.70 1.26
CA VAL A 266 17.33 -5.84 1.94
C VAL A 266 16.62 -4.92 0.96
N THR A 267 15.29 -4.89 1.04
CA THR A 267 14.43 -3.96 0.29
C THR A 267 13.38 -3.34 1.22
N ALA A 268 12.52 -2.49 0.68
CA ALA A 268 11.43 -1.90 1.43
C ALA A 268 10.20 -1.62 0.55
N GLY A 269 9.02 -1.84 1.14
CA GLY A 269 7.76 -1.56 0.48
C GLY A 269 7.51 -0.07 0.20
N ALA A 270 6.54 0.20 -0.67
CA ALA A 270 6.21 1.55 -1.13
C ALA A 270 5.75 2.51 -0.02
N SER A 271 5.26 2.00 1.11
CA SER A 271 4.82 2.81 2.27
C SER A 271 5.88 2.96 3.36
N THR A 272 7.08 2.40 3.18
CA THR A 272 8.10 2.31 4.24
C THR A 272 8.97 3.57 4.29
N PRO A 273 9.10 4.22 5.46
CA PRO A 273 9.99 5.37 5.64
C PRO A 273 11.46 5.03 5.42
N THR A 274 12.15 5.83 4.59
CA THR A 274 13.58 5.68 4.31
C THR A 274 14.47 5.55 5.56
N PRO A 275 14.24 6.32 6.65
CA PRO A 275 15.03 6.16 7.87
C PRO A 275 14.91 4.78 8.51
N ILE A 276 13.73 4.15 8.48
CA ILE A 276 13.51 2.82 9.06
C ILE A 276 14.29 1.76 8.26
N THR A 277 14.23 1.82 6.93
CA THR A 277 15.04 0.93 6.08
C THR A 277 16.54 1.15 6.27
N LYS A 278 16.99 2.39 6.45
CA LYS A 278 18.40 2.69 6.73
C LYS A 278 18.87 2.13 8.06
N GLU A 279 18.02 2.12 9.08
CA GLU A 279 18.32 1.51 10.37
C GLU A 279 18.54 0.00 10.24
N VAL A 280 17.67 -0.69 9.47
CA VAL A 280 17.85 -2.12 9.18
C VAL A 280 19.13 -2.38 8.38
N ILE A 281 19.40 -1.59 7.34
CA ILE A 281 20.65 -1.70 6.55
C ILE A 281 21.87 -1.54 7.46
N ALA A 282 21.89 -0.51 8.32
CA ALA A 282 23.00 -0.24 9.21
C ALA A 282 23.22 -1.40 10.19
N PHE A 283 22.15 -2.00 10.71
CA PHE A 283 22.24 -3.20 11.53
C PHE A 283 22.87 -4.38 10.77
N LEU A 284 22.40 -4.66 9.55
CA LEU A 284 22.93 -5.77 8.75
C LEU A 284 24.41 -5.56 8.36
N GLU A 285 24.84 -4.31 8.15
CA GLU A 285 26.24 -3.99 7.83
C GLU A 285 27.18 -4.15 9.02
N GLN A 286 26.72 -3.88 10.24
CA GLN A 286 27.52 -4.04 11.46
C GLN A 286 27.44 -5.47 12.06
N TYR A 287 26.49 -6.29 11.63
CA TYR A 287 26.26 -7.61 12.20
C TYR A 287 27.46 -8.54 11.99
N ASP A 288 27.95 -9.09 13.09
CA ASP A 288 29.00 -10.10 13.13
C ASP A 288 28.47 -11.36 13.84
N PRO A 289 28.36 -12.52 13.15
CA PRO A 289 27.90 -13.76 13.77
C PRO A 289 28.81 -14.26 14.91
N GLU A 290 30.07 -13.81 14.99
CA GLU A 290 31.02 -14.22 16.03
C GLU A 290 31.11 -13.24 17.20
N ASP A 291 30.41 -12.09 17.14
CA ASP A 291 30.39 -11.07 18.19
C ASP A 291 28.95 -10.64 18.55
N GLU A 292 28.40 -11.25 19.61
CA GLU A 292 27.06 -10.97 20.11
C GLU A 292 26.83 -9.49 20.51
N SER A 293 27.90 -8.73 20.78
CA SER A 293 27.76 -7.30 21.10
C SER A 293 27.20 -6.49 19.92
N THR A 294 27.34 -7.00 18.69
CA THR A 294 26.80 -6.39 17.47
C THR A 294 25.31 -6.67 17.24
N TRP A 295 24.69 -7.57 18.02
CA TRP A 295 23.32 -8.08 17.77
C TRP A 295 22.21 -7.18 18.34
N THR A 296 22.54 -6.00 18.83
CA THR A 296 21.59 -5.09 19.46
C THR A 296 20.62 -4.48 18.43
N ARG A 297 19.33 -4.83 18.53
CA ARG A 297 18.23 -4.37 17.67
C ARG A 297 17.46 -3.21 18.29
N GLU A 298 18.10 -2.03 18.37
CA GLU A 298 17.51 -0.85 18.99
C GLU A 298 16.82 0.08 17.95
N LYS A 299 15.57 0.49 18.24
CA LYS A 299 14.85 1.50 17.44
C LYS A 299 15.36 2.90 17.78
N LYS A 300 16.01 3.56 16.83
CA LYS A 300 16.63 4.88 16.96
C LYS A 300 15.96 5.95 16.10
N VAL A 301 15.11 5.57 15.14
CA VAL A 301 14.41 6.54 14.28
C VAL A 301 13.32 7.31 15.06
N PRO A 302 13.45 8.63 15.27
CA PRO A 302 12.39 9.42 15.89
C PRO A 302 11.23 9.67 14.92
N LEU A 303 10.00 9.76 15.44
CA LEU A 303 8.78 10.01 14.65
C LEU A 303 8.85 11.29 13.79
N ALA A 304 9.54 12.33 14.28
CA ALA A 304 9.75 13.58 13.54
C ALA A 304 10.52 13.42 12.21
N LYS A 305 11.19 12.28 11.98
CA LYS A 305 11.88 11.95 10.72
C LYS A 305 11.04 11.10 9.76
N ILE A 306 9.85 10.66 10.14
CA ILE A 306 9.01 9.76 9.35
C ILE A 306 8.28 10.50 8.23
N LEU A 307 7.69 11.65 8.54
CA LEU A 307 6.88 12.42 7.60
C LEU A 307 7.75 13.28 6.66
N PRO A 308 7.37 13.41 5.38
CA PRO A 308 8.09 14.25 4.41
C PRO A 308 8.05 15.72 4.84
N LYS A 309 9.13 16.46 4.56
CA LYS A 309 9.17 17.90 4.81
C LYS A 309 8.20 18.61 3.85
N VAL A 310 7.39 19.51 4.39
CA VAL A 310 6.52 20.40 3.61
C VAL A 310 7.07 21.82 3.65
N LYS A 311 6.96 22.56 2.53
CA LYS A 311 7.25 23.99 2.54
C LYS A 311 6.15 24.67 3.35
N ARG A 312 6.50 25.38 4.43
CA ARG A 312 5.52 26.20 5.14
C ARG A 312 4.96 27.23 4.16
N PRO A 313 3.63 27.41 4.07
CA PRO A 313 3.09 28.59 3.42
C PRO A 313 3.74 29.82 4.04
N ALA A 314 4.19 30.76 3.21
CA ALA A 314 4.65 32.05 3.72
C ALA A 314 3.53 32.63 4.59
N ALA A 315 3.85 33.00 5.83
CA ALA A 315 2.90 33.71 6.67
C ALA A 315 2.45 34.94 5.87
N GLN A 316 1.17 35.00 5.50
CA GLN A 316 0.58 36.22 5.00
C GLN A 316 0.60 37.18 6.20
N GLY A 317 1.52 38.14 6.14
CA GLY A 317 1.64 39.24 7.10
C GLY A 317 0.60 40.31 6.87
#